data_AF-A0A7C4WKC5-F1
#
_entry.id   AF-A0A7C4WKC5-F1
#
_cell.length_a   1.000
_cell.length_b   1.000
_cell.length_c   1.000
_cell.angle_alpha   90.00
_cell.angle_beta   90.00
_cell.angle_gamma   90.00
#
_symmetry.space_group_name_H-M   'P 1'
#
loop_
_entity.id
_entity.type
_entity.pdbx_description
1 polymer ?
#
loop_
_entity_poly.entity_id
_entity_poly.type
_entity_poly.pdbx_seq_one_letter_code
_entity_poly.pdbx_strand_id
1 'polypeptide(L)'
;MANLFLGLNQFYAVPNNELGDYRGGQHIHLASYYELRTLLHRNGFRIIEVTTHAFSRMAMSFALLYPAVRFFTCRALRRERNPGQRQRNREIQKHVLSADLLFGKKLFLLAEKDPRYLKPSPEKAG
;
A
#
# COMPACT_ATOMS: atom_id res chain seq x y z
N MET A 1 16.82 -6.57 3.64
CA MET A 1 16.63 -5.83 2.38
C MET A 1 15.76 -4.61 2.65
N ALA A 2 16.04 -3.45 2.05
CA ALA A 2 15.23 -2.24 2.27
C ALA A 2 14.03 -2.20 1.31
N ASN A 3 12.96 -1.52 1.72
CA ASN A 3 11.69 -1.47 0.98
C ASN A 3 11.78 -0.77 -0.39
N LEU A 4 12.80 0.05 -0.62
CA LEU A 4 13.00 0.80 -1.87
C LEU A 4 12.92 -0.08 -3.14
N PHE A 5 13.43 -1.32 -3.08
CA PHE A 5 13.44 -2.25 -4.21
C PHE A 5 12.29 -3.25 -4.20
N LEU A 6 11.55 -3.38 -3.09
CA LEU A 6 10.40 -4.29 -3.02
C LEU A 6 9.27 -3.86 -3.95
N GLY A 7 9.16 -2.57 -4.26
CA GLY A 7 8.24 -2.04 -5.27
C GLY A 7 8.72 -2.14 -6.72
N LEU A 8 9.98 -2.53 -6.99
CA LEU A 8 10.56 -2.41 -8.33
C LEU A 8 9.90 -3.33 -9.37
N ASN A 9 9.45 -4.51 -8.96
CA ASN A 9 8.71 -5.45 -9.81
C ASN A 9 7.25 -5.04 -10.07
N GLN A 10 6.72 -4.02 -9.37
CA GLN A 10 5.33 -3.59 -9.48
C GLN A 10 5.17 -2.21 -10.13
N PHE A 11 6.24 -1.52 -10.57
CA PHE A 11 6.11 -0.16 -11.14
C PHE A 11 5.22 -0.06 -12.40
N TYR A 12 4.99 -1.18 -13.09
CA TYR A 12 4.08 -1.26 -14.23
C TYR A 12 2.67 -1.76 -13.86
N ALA A 13 2.48 -2.28 -12.65
CA ALA A 13 1.21 -2.80 -12.18
C ALA A 13 0.46 -1.71 -11.40
N VAL A 14 -0.80 -1.47 -11.76
CA VAL A 14 -1.71 -0.66 -10.95
C VAL A 14 -1.91 -1.38 -9.61
N PRO A 15 -1.97 -0.68 -8.46
CA PRO A 15 -2.29 -1.32 -7.19
C PRO A 15 -3.55 -2.17 -7.31
N ASN A 16 -3.57 -3.30 -6.62
CA ASN A 16 -4.74 -4.18 -6.61
C ASN A 16 -5.99 -3.38 -6.22
N ASN A 17 -7.08 -3.62 -6.95
CA ASN A 17 -8.36 -2.97 -6.67
C ASN A 17 -8.85 -3.42 -5.28
N GLU A 18 -8.92 -2.49 -4.32
CA GLU A 18 -9.39 -2.75 -2.95
C GLU A 18 -10.88 -3.17 -2.93
N LEU A 19 -11.65 -2.73 -3.94
CA LEU A 19 -13.08 -2.96 -4.05
C LEU A 19 -13.45 -4.26 -4.77
N GLY A 20 -12.51 -4.90 -5.50
CA GLY A 20 -12.76 -6.13 -6.25
C GLY A 20 -12.73 -7.40 -5.40
N ASP A 21 -12.83 -8.58 -6.01
CA ASP A 21 -12.58 -9.86 -5.35
C ASP A 21 -11.12 -10.29 -5.52
N TYR A 22 -10.49 -10.80 -4.45
CA TYR A 22 -9.06 -11.16 -4.41
C TYR A 22 -8.97 -12.59 -3.90
N ARG A 23 -8.24 -13.40 -4.65
CA ARG A 23 -7.95 -14.78 -4.33
C ARG A 23 -6.43 -14.89 -4.20
N GLY A 24 -5.92 -14.98 -2.98
CA GLY A 24 -4.52 -15.29 -2.69
C GLY A 24 -4.36 -15.62 -1.21
N GLY A 25 -3.47 -16.49 -0.73
CA GLY A 25 -2.49 -17.44 -1.29
C GLY A 25 -1.92 -18.22 -0.07
N GLN A 26 -1.59 -19.51 -0.21
CA GLN A 26 -1.54 -20.50 0.90
C GLN A 26 -0.23 -20.60 1.73
N HIS A 27 0.71 -19.64 1.67
CA HIS A 27 1.99 -19.72 2.41
C HIS A 27 2.47 -18.38 3.02
N ILE A 28 3.31 -18.46 4.07
CA ILE A 28 3.96 -17.31 4.71
C ILE A 28 5.00 -16.73 3.74
N HIS A 29 4.62 -15.66 3.04
CA HIS A 29 5.47 -14.94 2.09
C HIS A 29 5.75 -13.53 2.59
N LEU A 30 6.77 -12.90 2.02
CA LEU A 30 7.13 -11.52 2.33
C LEU A 30 6.06 -10.59 1.75
N ALA A 31 5.12 -10.14 2.58
CA ALA A 31 4.02 -9.31 2.14
C ALA A 31 4.48 -7.85 1.90
N SER A 32 4.16 -7.33 0.72
CA SER A 32 4.37 -5.92 0.40
C SER A 32 3.35 -5.02 1.10
N TYR A 33 3.65 -3.72 1.21
CA TYR A 33 2.70 -2.74 1.75
C TYR A 33 1.34 -2.77 1.04
N TYR A 34 1.33 -2.90 -0.30
CA TYR A 34 0.10 -2.92 -1.08
C TYR A 34 -0.76 -4.16 -0.82
N GLU A 35 -0.13 -5.33 -0.61
CA GLU A 35 -0.83 -6.56 -0.23
C GLU A 35 -1.41 -6.45 1.16
N LEU A 36 -0.60 -6.02 2.15
CA LEU A 36 -1.06 -5.82 3.52
C LEU A 36 -2.21 -4.82 3.58
N ARG A 37 -2.12 -3.71 2.84
CA ARG A 37 -3.21 -2.73 2.75
C ARG A 37 -4.47 -3.34 2.17
N THR A 38 -4.35 -4.02 1.03
CA THR A 38 -5.49 -4.69 0.38
C THR A 38 -6.16 -5.67 1.32
N LEU A 39 -5.37 -6.49 2.03
CA LEU A 39 -5.87 -7.47 2.99
C LEU A 39 -6.57 -6.80 4.18
N LEU A 40 -5.94 -5.81 4.81
CA LEU A 40 -6.52 -5.08 5.95
C LEU A 40 -7.84 -4.40 5.54
N HIS A 41 -7.82 -3.65 4.45
CA HIS A 41 -8.98 -2.88 3.99
C HIS A 41 -10.15 -3.77 3.61
N ARG A 42 -9.90 -4.92 2.98
CA ARG A 42 -10.97 -5.89 2.66
C ARG A 42 -11.58 -6.54 3.89
N ASN A 43 -10.81 -6.67 4.97
CA ASN A 43 -11.28 -7.20 6.24
C ASN A 43 -11.88 -6.12 7.16
N GLY A 44 -12.14 -4.91 6.64
CA GLY A 44 -12.74 -3.82 7.40
C GLY A 44 -11.78 -3.06 8.31
N PHE A 45 -10.47 -3.17 8.07
CA PHE A 45 -9.46 -2.42 8.80
C PHE A 45 -8.97 -1.23 7.99
N ARG A 46 -9.04 -0.05 8.60
CA ARG A 46 -8.44 1.17 8.08
C ARG A 46 -7.04 1.33 8.65
N ILE A 47 -6.06 1.57 7.79
CA ILE A 47 -4.70 1.94 8.22
C ILE A 47 -4.73 3.38 8.75
N ILE A 48 -4.29 3.55 10.00
CA ILE A 48 -4.14 4.86 10.66
C ILE A 48 -2.72 5.38 10.47
N GLU A 49 -1.73 4.53 10.72
CA GLU A 49 -0.33 4.91 10.75
C GLU A 49 0.54 3.86 10.07
N VAL A 50 1.58 4.34 9.40
CA VAL A 50 2.62 3.52 8.79
C VAL A 50 3.96 4.04 9.28
N THR A 51 4.74 3.20 9.94
CA THR A 51 6.01 3.59 10.54
C THR A 51 7.09 2.53 10.33
N THR A 52 8.33 2.87 10.63
CA THR A 52 9.46 1.96 10.59
C THR A 52 10.30 2.06 11.85
N HIS A 53 10.87 0.94 12.29
CA HIS A 53 11.80 0.95 13.42
C HIS A 53 13.13 1.64 13.07
N ALA A 54 13.61 1.49 11.84
CA ALA A 54 14.89 2.05 11.43
C ALA A 54 14.99 2.26 9.92
N PHE A 55 15.67 3.33 9.54
CA PHE A 55 16.01 3.59 8.15
C PHE A 55 17.23 2.79 7.68
N SER A 56 17.21 2.40 6.42
CA SER A 56 18.32 1.75 5.73
C SER A 56 19.25 2.79 5.14
N ARG A 57 20.51 2.81 5.60
CA ARG A 57 21.57 3.66 5.01
C ARG A 57 21.71 3.43 3.49
N MET A 58 21.59 2.18 3.05
CA MET A 58 21.65 1.84 1.64
C MET A 58 20.40 2.27 0.85
N ALA A 59 19.22 2.40 1.48
CA ALA A 59 18.08 2.98 0.78
C ALA A 59 18.19 4.51 0.72
N MET A 60 18.69 5.11 1.80
CA MET A 60 18.90 6.56 1.88
C MET A 60 19.94 7.07 0.88
N SER A 61 20.94 6.27 0.48
CA SER A 61 21.86 6.65 -0.59
C SER A 61 21.16 6.87 -1.94
N PHE A 62 19.98 6.28 -2.14
CA PHE A 62 19.13 6.52 -3.31
C PHE A 62 18.11 7.65 -3.10
N ALA A 63 18.22 8.45 -2.03
CA ALA A 63 17.32 9.58 -1.81
C ALA A 63 17.36 10.59 -2.98
N LEU A 64 18.47 10.68 -3.72
CA LEU A 64 18.57 11.50 -4.94
C LEU A 64 17.56 11.08 -6.02
N LEU A 65 17.13 9.81 -6.06
CA LEU A 65 16.12 9.31 -6.98
C LEU A 65 14.68 9.65 -6.56
N TYR A 66 14.49 10.23 -5.36
CA TYR A 66 13.17 10.56 -4.82
C TYR A 66 12.30 11.41 -5.77
N PRO A 67 12.79 12.46 -6.45
CA PRO A 67 11.97 13.23 -7.38
C PRO A 67 11.41 12.38 -8.53
N ALA A 68 12.23 11.47 -9.06
CA ALA A 68 11.81 10.55 -10.12
C ALA A 68 10.75 9.56 -9.59
N VAL A 69 11.02 8.92 -8.44
CA VAL A 69 10.07 8.01 -7.78
C VAL A 69 8.73 8.72 -7.55
N ARG A 70 8.76 9.90 -6.96
CA ARG A 70 7.57 10.72 -6.72
C ARG A 70 6.82 10.97 -8.03
N PHE A 71 7.49 11.41 -9.08
CA PHE A 71 6.85 11.68 -10.37
C PHE A 71 6.15 10.44 -10.96
N PHE A 72 6.85 9.30 -11.01
CA PHE A 72 6.30 8.06 -11.55
C PHE A 72 5.14 7.54 -10.70
N THR A 73 5.25 7.54 -9.37
CA THR A 73 4.17 7.13 -8.45
C THR A 73 2.94 8.04 -8.61
N CYS A 74 3.13 9.37 -8.68
CA CYS A 74 2.03 10.31 -8.91
C CYS A 74 1.32 10.03 -10.24
N ARG A 75 2.09 9.79 -11.31
CA ARG A 75 1.55 9.52 -12.65
C ARG A 75 0.79 8.21 -12.69
N ALA A 76 1.29 7.15 -12.04
CA ALA A 76 0.64 5.86 -11.98
C ALA A 76 -0.71 5.94 -11.25
N LEU A 77 -0.73 6.52 -10.05
CA LEU A 77 -1.94 6.60 -9.21
C LEU A 77 -3.03 7.54 -9.77
N ARG A 78 -2.66 8.49 -10.63
CA ARG A 78 -3.61 9.40 -11.31
C ARG A 78 -4.41 8.74 -12.43
N ARG A 79 -3.99 7.59 -12.95
CA ARG A 79 -4.65 6.89 -14.07
C ARG A 79 -5.95 6.18 -13.69
N GLU A 80 -6.25 6.09 -12.40
CA GLU A 80 -7.43 5.40 -11.89
C GLU A 80 -8.74 6.10 -12.28
N ARG A 81 -9.70 5.32 -12.78
CA ARG A 81 -11.00 5.83 -13.25
C ARG A 81 -12.07 5.79 -12.14
N ASN A 82 -12.00 4.83 -11.23
CA ASN A 82 -13.00 4.68 -10.17
C ASN A 82 -12.85 5.82 -9.12
N PRO A 83 -13.89 6.65 -8.88
CA PRO A 83 -13.81 7.78 -7.95
C PRO A 83 -13.53 7.36 -6.50
N GLY A 84 -14.07 6.23 -6.04
CA GLY A 84 -13.80 5.69 -4.70
C GLY A 84 -12.33 5.27 -4.56
N GLN A 85 -11.79 4.61 -5.58
CA GLN A 85 -10.38 4.22 -5.59
C GLN A 85 -9.45 5.44 -5.73
N ARG A 86 -9.86 6.52 -6.43
CA ARG A 86 -9.07 7.77 -6.49
C ARG A 86 -8.88 8.41 -5.11
N GLN A 87 -9.90 8.37 -4.24
CA GLN A 87 -9.79 8.82 -2.86
C GLN A 87 -8.75 7.99 -2.10
N ARG A 88 -8.81 6.66 -2.21
CA ARG A 88 -7.85 5.74 -1.59
C ARG A 88 -6.43 5.90 -2.13
N ASN A 89 -6.29 6.14 -3.43
CA ASN A 89 -4.99 6.36 -4.06
C ASN A 89 -4.28 7.61 -3.51
N ARG A 90 -5.01 8.64 -3.06
CA ARG A 90 -4.40 9.80 -2.39
C ARG A 90 -3.80 9.43 -1.03
N GLU A 91 -4.46 8.56 -0.26
CA GLU A 91 -3.91 8.03 1.00
C GLU A 91 -2.68 7.15 0.73
N ILE A 92 -2.80 6.23 -0.23
CA ILE A 92 -1.70 5.35 -0.69
C ILE A 92 -0.49 6.18 -1.06
N GLN A 93 -0.68 7.25 -1.85
CA GLN A 93 0.38 8.13 -2.28
C GLN A 93 1.13 8.76 -1.10
N LYS A 94 0.40 9.21 -0.06
CA LYS A 94 1.02 9.78 1.14
C LYS A 94 1.89 8.75 1.87
N HIS A 95 1.40 7.53 2.02
CA HIS A 95 2.14 6.47 2.70
C HIS A 95 3.35 6.01 1.89
N VAL A 96 3.19 5.74 0.59
CA VAL A 96 4.25 5.17 -0.25
C VAL A 96 5.39 6.16 -0.47
N LEU A 97 5.10 7.47 -0.46
CA LEU A 97 6.12 8.51 -0.56
C LEU A 97 6.67 8.97 0.80
N SER A 98 6.21 8.37 1.91
CA SER A 98 6.77 8.65 3.23
C SER A 98 8.19 8.09 3.35
N ALA A 99 9.00 8.73 4.19
CA ALA A 99 10.35 8.24 4.49
C ALA A 99 10.30 6.83 5.12
N ASP A 100 9.29 6.56 5.96
CA ASP A 100 9.09 5.29 6.65
C ASP A 100 8.94 4.12 5.67
N LEU A 101 8.23 4.33 4.57
CA LEU A 101 7.98 3.29 3.58
C LEU A 101 9.11 3.19 2.55
N LEU A 102 9.68 4.33 2.12
CA LEU A 102 10.77 4.35 1.12
C LEU A 102 12.09 3.84 1.68
N PHE A 103 12.44 4.27 2.89
CA PHE A 103 13.76 4.04 3.47
C PHE A 103 13.74 3.07 4.64
N GLY A 104 12.56 2.69 5.14
CA GLY A 104 12.43 1.76 6.26
C GLY A 104 12.96 0.36 5.98
N LYS A 105 13.47 -0.28 7.03
CA LYS A 105 13.91 -1.69 7.01
C LYS A 105 12.78 -2.66 7.37
N LYS A 106 11.93 -2.28 8.34
CA LYS A 106 10.81 -3.09 8.82
C LYS A 106 9.57 -2.22 8.80
N LEU A 107 8.50 -2.72 8.20
CA LEU A 107 7.22 -2.03 8.10
C LEU A 107 6.38 -2.36 9.34
N PHE A 108 5.90 -1.32 10.02
CA PHE A 108 4.89 -1.44 11.06
C PHE A 108 3.63 -0.69 10.61
N LEU A 109 2.48 -1.33 10.81
CA LEU A 109 1.18 -0.78 10.44
C LEU A 109 0.30 -0.77 11.67
N LEU A 110 -0.27 0.40 11.99
CA LEU A 110 -1.38 0.51 12.92
C LEU A 110 -2.66 0.58 12.11
N ALA A 111 -3.58 -0.34 12.39
CA ALA A 111 -4.88 -0.38 11.73
C ALA A 111 -5.99 -0.53 12.77
N GLU A 112 -7.11 0.13 12.50
CA GLU A 112 -8.31 0.11 13.32
C GLU A 112 -9.47 -0.46 12.51
N LYS A 113 -10.38 -1.17 13.17
CA LYS A 113 -11.59 -1.67 12.54
C LYS A 113 -12.55 -0.51 12.29
N ASP A 114 -12.79 -0.20 11.02
CA ASP A 114 -13.68 0.88 10.60
C ASP A 114 -14.87 0.28 9.83
N PRO A 115 -16.12 0.45 10.33
CA PRO A 115 -17.32 -0.09 9.68
C PRO A 115 -17.47 0.31 8.21
N ARG A 116 -16.88 1.44 7.79
CA ARG A 116 -16.94 1.93 6.40
C ARG A 116 -16.13 1.09 5.42
N TYR A 117 -15.25 0.22 5.92
CA TYR A 117 -14.40 -0.66 5.12
C TYR A 117 -14.88 -2.12 5.15
N LEU A 118 -15.89 -2.44 5.97
CA LEU A 118 -16.48 -3.77 5.97
C LEU A 118 -17.17 -4.00 4.63
N LYS A 119 -16.76 -5.03 3.89
CA LYS A 119 -17.63 -5.57 2.84
C LYS A 119 -18.95 -6.01 3.50
N PRO A 120 -20.12 -5.72 2.90
CA PRO A 120 -21.37 -6.29 3.37
C PRO A 120 -21.23 -7.81 3.36
N SER A 121 -21.56 -8.46 4.48
CA SER A 121 -21.50 -9.92 4.59
C SER A 121 -22.43 -10.53 3.54
N PRO A 122 -21.99 -11.55 2.78
CA PRO A 122 -22.82 -12.20 1.76
C PRO A 122 -24.10 -12.84 2.33
N GLU A 123 -24.20 -13.04 3.64
CA GLU A 123 -25.36 -13.64 4.31
C GLU A 123 -26.61 -12.73 4.39
N LYS A 124 -26.53 -11.45 4.01
CA LYS A 124 -27.69 -10.53 4.01
C LYS A 124 -28.21 -10.17 2.61
N ALA A 125 -27.77 -10.88 1.58
CA ALA A 125 -28.16 -10.67 0.18
C ALA A 125 -28.98 -11.85 -0.39
N GLY A 126 -29.64 -12.61 0.48
CA GLY A 126 -30.61 -13.65 0.12
C GLY A 126 -32.03 -13.19 0.41
#